data_AF-A0A539EFK0-F1
#
_entry.id   AF-A0A539EFK0-F1
#
_cell.length_a   1.000
_cell.length_b   1.000
_cell.length_c   1.000
_cell.angle_alpha   90.00
_cell.angle_beta   90.00
_cell.angle_gamma   90.00
#
_symmetry.space_group_name_H-M   'P 1'
#
loop_
_entity.id
_entity.type
_entity.pdbx_description
1 polymer ?
#
loop_
_entity_poly.entity_id
_entity_poly.type
_entity_poly.pdbx_seq_one_letter_code
_entity_poly.pdbx_strand_id
1 'polypeptide(L)'
;MRIRKLVTVTEEILEDGGKPAARPVRKVAAVAVIENPFAGRFVEDLQELIKTGEELGDLLGRRAAAALGAPVHSYGKAAVVGENGEYEHAAALLHPTLGASFRAAVGGGKAIIPSAK
;
A
#
# COMPACT_ATOMS: atom_id res chain seq x y z
N MET A 1 1.91 15.72 -4.18
CA MET A 1 2.50 14.71 -3.28
C MET A 1 3.97 15.02 -2.98
N ARG A 2 4.38 15.04 -1.69
CA ARG A 2 5.81 15.14 -1.28
C ARG A 2 6.22 13.89 -0.51
N ILE A 3 7.13 13.10 -1.08
CA ILE A 3 7.63 11.85 -0.46
C ILE A 3 8.94 12.15 0.30
N ARG A 4 8.97 11.87 1.60
CA ARG A 4 10.18 11.97 2.43
C ARG A 4 11.07 10.74 2.34
N LYS A 5 10.47 9.54 2.33
CA LYS A 5 11.21 8.27 2.18
C LYS A 5 10.36 7.18 1.54
N LEU A 6 11.04 6.25 0.89
CA LEU A 6 10.47 5.00 0.40
C LEU A 6 11.20 3.82 1.05
N VAL A 7 10.46 2.82 1.50
CA VAL A 7 10.99 1.60 2.12
C VAL A 7 10.43 0.40 1.37
N THR A 8 11.26 -0.62 1.17
CA THR A 8 10.80 -1.92 0.65
C THR A 8 11.26 -3.00 1.60
N VAL A 9 10.32 -3.83 2.03
CA VAL A 9 10.56 -4.97 2.92
C VAL A 9 10.23 -6.23 2.13
N THR A 10 11.16 -7.18 2.11
CA THR A 10 10.96 -8.50 1.54
C THR A 10 11.10 -9.53 2.65
N GLU A 11 10.10 -10.39 2.79
CA GLU A 11 10.08 -11.53 3.71
C GLU A 11 10.06 -12.81 2.88
N GLU A 12 10.84 -13.80 3.30
CA GLU A 12 10.81 -15.15 2.75
C GLU A 12 10.60 -16.16 3.88
N ILE A 13 9.51 -16.92 3.79
CA ILE A 13 9.13 -17.92 4.78
C ILE A 13 9.52 -19.29 4.24
N LEU A 14 10.47 -19.93 4.92
CA LEU A 14 10.99 -21.25 4.55
C LEU A 14 10.28 -22.40 5.28
N GLU A 15 9.68 -22.11 6.42
CA GLU A 15 9.00 -23.06 7.31
C GLU A 15 7.86 -22.34 8.06
N ASP A 16 6.77 -23.04 8.30
CA ASP A 16 5.66 -22.58 9.15
C ASP A 16 5.01 -23.77 9.88
N GLY A 17 4.56 -23.56 11.11
CA GLY A 17 3.97 -24.63 11.94
C GLY A 17 4.88 -25.85 12.17
N GLY A 18 6.20 -25.67 12.14
CA GLY A 18 7.19 -26.74 12.31
C GLY A 18 7.37 -27.64 11.07
N LYS A 19 6.90 -27.21 9.89
CA LYS A 19 7.04 -27.96 8.64
C LYS A 19 7.61 -27.09 7.53
N PRO A 20 8.65 -27.56 6.79
CA PRO A 20 9.17 -26.84 5.65
C PRO A 20 8.07 -26.53 4.63
N ALA A 21 8.05 -25.30 4.12
CA ALA A 21 7.14 -24.93 3.06
C ALA A 21 7.49 -25.69 1.77
N ALA A 22 6.48 -26.15 1.01
CA ALA A 22 6.72 -26.85 -0.26
C ALA A 22 7.55 -26.02 -1.25
N ARG A 23 7.47 -24.69 -1.13
CA ARG A 23 8.37 -23.70 -1.71
C ARG A 23 8.40 -22.47 -0.79
N PRO A 24 9.49 -21.69 -0.78
CA PRO A 24 9.52 -20.44 -0.01
C PRO A 24 8.33 -19.53 -0.34
N VAL A 25 7.64 -19.03 0.68
CA VAL A 25 6.58 -18.03 0.51
C VAL A 25 7.20 -16.65 0.63
N ARG A 26 7.15 -15.87 -0.46
CA ARG A 26 7.69 -14.51 -0.47
C ARG A 26 6.59 -13.48 -0.31
N LYS A 27 6.81 -12.50 0.56
CA LYS A 27 5.95 -11.32 0.71
C LYS A 27 6.80 -10.06 0.52
N VAL A 28 6.21 -9.04 -0.10
CA VAL A 28 6.85 -7.74 -0.28
C VAL A 28 5.90 -6.62 0.12
N ALA A 29 6.41 -5.67 0.90
CA ALA A 29 5.73 -4.43 1.22
C ALA A 29 6.54 -3.24 0.69
N ALA A 30 5.94 -2.41 -0.16
CA ALA A 30 6.49 -1.12 -0.55
C ALA A 30 5.74 0.00 0.20
N VAL A 31 6.48 0.88 0.86
CA VAL A 31 5.94 1.89 1.77
C VAL A 31 6.47 3.26 1.40
N ALA A 32 5.58 4.25 1.34
CA ALA A 32 5.95 5.67 1.23
C ALA A 32 5.61 6.40 2.53
N VAL A 33 6.50 7.32 2.94
CA VAL A 33 6.16 8.32 3.95
C VAL A 33 6.05 9.67 3.26
N ILE A 34 4.85 10.24 3.31
CA ILE A 34 4.50 11.49 2.66
C ILE A 34 4.18 12.58 3.70
N GLU A 35 4.27 13.83 3.26
CA GLU A 35 3.68 14.95 3.99
C GLU A 35 2.15 14.86 3.92
N ASN A 36 1.47 15.07 5.06
CA ASN A 36 0.02 15.18 5.09
C ASN A 36 -0.38 16.66 4.93
N PRO A 37 -1.02 17.07 3.82
CA PRO A 37 -1.41 18.46 3.57
C PRO A 37 -2.50 18.98 4.52
N PHE A 38 -3.17 18.09 5.28
CA PHE A 38 -4.27 18.43 6.18
C PHE A 38 -3.92 18.24 7.66
N ALA A 39 -2.66 17.95 8.00
CA ALA A 39 -2.27 17.85 9.40
C ALA A 39 -2.56 19.16 10.17
N GLY A 40 -3.15 19.02 11.36
CA GLY A 40 -3.45 20.12 12.28
C GLY A 40 -4.69 20.94 11.95
N ARG A 41 -5.50 20.53 10.97
CA ARG A 41 -6.75 21.22 10.61
C ARG A 41 -7.82 20.24 10.14
N PHE A 42 -9.08 20.58 10.38
CA PHE A 42 -10.23 19.87 9.83
C PHE A 42 -10.48 20.33 8.39
N VAL A 43 -10.71 19.38 7.48
CA VAL A 43 -10.99 19.63 6.06
C VAL A 43 -12.09 18.67 5.59
N GLU A 44 -13.17 19.19 5.02
CA GLU A 44 -14.27 18.36 4.51
C GLU A 44 -13.92 17.69 3.17
N ASP A 45 -13.23 18.41 2.29
CA ASP A 45 -12.82 17.90 0.99
C ASP A 45 -11.43 17.27 1.04
N LEU A 46 -11.39 15.93 0.97
CA LEU A 46 -10.16 15.13 0.99
C LEU A 46 -9.70 14.69 -0.42
N GLN A 47 -10.19 15.30 -1.51
CA GLN A 47 -9.82 14.91 -2.89
C GLN A 47 -8.30 14.89 -3.13
N GLU A 48 -7.53 15.79 -2.50
CA GLU A 48 -6.07 15.81 -2.65
C GLU A 48 -5.41 14.51 -2.16
N LEU A 49 -5.89 13.96 -1.03
CA LEU A 49 -5.41 12.68 -0.49
C LEU A 49 -5.89 11.49 -1.32
N ILE A 50 -7.10 11.55 -1.89
CA ILE A 50 -7.62 10.52 -2.80
C ILE A 50 -6.74 10.43 -4.06
N LYS A 51 -6.43 11.57 -4.67
CA LYS A 51 -5.54 11.64 -5.83
C LYS A 51 -4.12 11.17 -5.50
N THR A 52 -3.61 11.59 -4.34
CA THR A 52 -2.31 11.12 -3.83
C THR A 52 -2.31 9.60 -3.64
N GLY A 53 -3.41 9.02 -3.14
CA GLY A 53 -3.58 7.58 -3.00
C GLY A 53 -3.51 6.85 -4.34
N GLU A 54 -4.15 7.38 -5.38
CA GLU A 54 -4.09 6.83 -6.73
C GLU A 54 -2.65 6.78 -7.29
N GLU A 55 -1.92 7.89 -7.19
CA GLU A 55 -0.50 7.99 -7.61
C GLU A 55 0.38 7.00 -6.83
N LEU A 56 0.16 6.89 -5.51
CA LEU A 56 0.87 5.94 -4.65
C LEU A 56 0.53 4.49 -5.00
N GLY A 57 -0.70 4.17 -5.37
CA GLY A 57 -1.11 2.82 -5.75
C GLY A 57 -0.31 2.27 -6.93
N ASP A 58 -0.11 3.08 -7.98
CA ASP A 58 0.73 2.69 -9.13
C ASP A 58 2.20 2.58 -8.71
N LEU A 59 2.76 3.62 -8.08
CA LEU A 59 4.16 3.68 -7.68
C LEU A 59 4.55 2.50 -6.77
N LEU A 60 3.79 2.28 -5.70
CA LEU A 60 4.07 1.23 -4.72
C LEU A 60 3.74 -0.16 -5.26
N GLY A 61 2.70 -0.29 -6.08
CA GLY A 61 2.36 -1.54 -6.76
C GLY A 61 3.48 -2.03 -7.67
N ARG A 62 3.99 -1.16 -8.56
CA ARG A 62 5.12 -1.50 -9.45
C ARG A 62 6.36 -1.86 -8.67
N ARG A 63 6.68 -1.07 -7.63
CA ARG A 63 7.85 -1.30 -6.78
C ARG A 63 7.76 -2.64 -6.05
N ALA A 64 6.60 -2.97 -5.49
CA ALA A 64 6.38 -4.25 -4.81
C ALA A 64 6.45 -5.43 -5.78
N ALA A 65 5.82 -5.33 -6.95
CA ALA A 65 5.87 -6.37 -7.98
C ALA A 65 7.29 -6.62 -8.50
N ALA A 66 8.05 -5.55 -8.76
CA ALA A 66 9.44 -5.65 -9.18
C ALA A 66 10.33 -6.31 -8.11
N ALA A 67 10.17 -5.93 -6.85
CA ALA A 67 10.92 -6.52 -5.74
C ALA A 67 10.49 -7.97 -5.41
N LEU A 68 9.24 -8.33 -5.68
CA LEU A 68 8.77 -9.71 -5.55
C LEU A 68 9.45 -10.61 -6.58
N GLY A 69 9.57 -10.13 -7.83
CA GLY A 69 10.22 -10.84 -8.93
C GLY A 69 9.49 -12.12 -9.36
N ALA A 70 8.22 -12.26 -9.00
CA ALA A 70 7.38 -13.42 -9.27
C ALA A 70 5.91 -12.99 -9.47
N PRO A 71 5.04 -13.84 -10.02
CA PRO A 71 3.61 -13.54 -10.14
C PRO A 71 2.97 -13.21 -8.79
N VAL A 72 2.14 -12.17 -8.76
CA VAL A 72 1.44 -11.71 -7.55
C VAL A 72 0.20 -12.58 -7.34
N HIS A 73 0.14 -13.27 -6.20
CA HIS A 73 -0.99 -14.13 -5.83
C HIS A 73 -1.93 -13.51 -4.79
N SER A 74 -1.45 -12.53 -4.03
CA SER A 74 -2.21 -11.87 -2.96
C SER A 74 -1.70 -10.47 -2.76
N TYR A 75 -2.58 -9.60 -2.26
CA TYR A 75 -2.30 -8.19 -2.08
C TYR A 75 -3.09 -7.61 -0.90
N GLY A 76 -2.60 -6.50 -0.37
CA GLY A 76 -3.23 -5.72 0.68
C GLY A 76 -2.77 -4.27 0.59
N LYS A 77 -3.48 -3.38 1.28
CA LYS A 77 -3.11 -1.97 1.40
C LYS A 77 -3.25 -1.51 2.85
N ALA A 78 -2.41 -0.60 3.30
CA ALA A 78 -2.54 -0.03 4.62
C ALA A 78 -2.07 1.42 4.64
N ALA A 79 -2.57 2.19 5.59
CA ALA A 79 -2.14 3.55 5.86
C ALA A 79 -1.98 3.73 7.37
N VAL A 80 -0.99 4.53 7.77
CA VAL A 80 -0.82 4.98 9.15
C VAL A 80 -0.70 6.49 9.08
N VAL A 81 -1.50 7.19 9.88
CA VAL A 81 -1.53 8.66 9.91
C VAL A 81 -0.79 9.13 11.16
N GLY A 82 -0.04 10.22 11.03
CA GLY A 82 0.61 10.86 12.18
C GLY A 82 -0.41 11.48 13.13
N GLU A 83 -0.01 11.75 14.37
CA GLU A 83 -0.89 12.18 15.47
C GLU A 83 -1.66 13.48 15.19
N ASN A 84 -1.12 14.36 14.35
CA ASN A 84 -1.78 15.60 13.94
C ASN A 84 -2.76 15.42 12.77
N GLY A 85 -3.01 14.20 12.31
CA GLY A 85 -4.00 13.91 11.27
C GLY A 85 -5.20 13.14 11.80
N GLU A 86 -6.15 12.88 10.92
CA GLU A 86 -7.41 12.20 11.22
C GLU A 86 -7.46 10.82 10.55
N TYR A 87 -8.29 9.93 11.08
CA TYR A 87 -8.49 8.58 10.52
C TYR A 87 -9.02 8.63 9.07
N GLU A 88 -9.78 9.68 8.77
CA GLU A 88 -10.31 10.03 7.45
C GLU A 88 -9.20 10.33 6.45
N HIS A 89 -8.04 10.85 6.87
CA HIS A 89 -6.89 11.02 5.99
C HIS A 89 -6.35 9.68 5.49
N ALA A 90 -6.34 8.66 6.36
CA ALA A 90 -6.00 7.29 6.00
C ALA A 90 -7.07 6.72 5.04
N ALA A 91 -8.35 6.97 5.33
CA ALA A 91 -9.47 6.54 4.51
C ALA A 91 -9.39 7.09 3.08
N ALA A 92 -9.09 8.39 2.95
CA ALA A 92 -8.93 9.08 1.69
C ALA A 92 -7.76 8.52 0.87
N LEU A 93 -6.60 8.29 1.50
CA LEU A 93 -5.46 7.64 0.83
C LEU A 93 -5.81 6.23 0.35
N LEU A 94 -6.54 5.46 1.15
CA LEU A 94 -6.93 4.08 0.82
C LEU A 94 -8.21 4.00 -0.01
N HIS A 95 -8.68 5.10 -0.59
CA HIS A 95 -9.87 5.13 -1.45
C HIS A 95 -9.78 4.10 -2.61
N PRO A 96 -10.91 3.60 -3.15
CA PRO A 96 -10.90 2.62 -4.25
C PRO A 96 -10.07 3.00 -5.49
N THR A 97 -9.82 4.28 -5.74
CA THR A 97 -8.93 4.75 -6.83
C THR A 97 -7.50 4.23 -6.68
N LEU A 98 -6.93 4.25 -5.47
CA LEU A 98 -5.67 3.56 -5.15
C LEU A 98 -5.76 2.08 -5.49
N GLY A 99 -6.87 1.44 -5.11
CA GLY A 99 -7.05 0.01 -5.36
C GLY A 99 -7.08 -0.35 -6.85
N ALA A 100 -7.64 0.54 -7.69
CA ALA A 100 -7.65 0.35 -9.13
C ALA A 100 -6.25 0.48 -9.73
N SER A 101 -5.51 1.55 -9.39
CA SER A 101 -4.15 1.78 -9.90
C SER A 101 -3.16 0.72 -9.41
N PHE A 102 -3.26 0.31 -8.14
CA PHE A 102 -2.46 -0.78 -7.58
C PHE A 102 -2.69 -2.11 -8.32
N ARG A 103 -3.96 -2.51 -8.53
CA ARG A 103 -4.26 -3.75 -9.27
C ARG A 103 -3.66 -3.73 -10.67
N ALA A 104 -3.80 -2.62 -11.40
CA ALA A 104 -3.21 -2.47 -12.72
C ALA A 104 -1.68 -2.65 -12.68
N ALA A 105 -1.02 -2.09 -11.67
CA ALA A 105 0.43 -2.18 -11.49
C ALA A 105 0.95 -3.58 -11.16
N VAL A 106 0.15 -4.44 -10.52
CA VAL A 106 0.56 -5.80 -10.10
C VAL A 106 0.11 -6.92 -11.04
N GLY A 107 -0.37 -6.56 -12.24
CA GLY A 107 -0.83 -7.54 -13.24
C GLY A 107 -2.32 -7.91 -13.14
N GLY A 108 -3.10 -7.15 -12.38
CA GLY A 108 -4.56 -7.25 -12.28
C GLY A 108 -5.05 -7.86 -10.97
N GLY A 109 -6.18 -8.56 -11.06
CA GLY A 109 -6.89 -9.15 -9.92
C GLY A 109 -8.34 -8.67 -9.84
N LYS A 110 -9.26 -9.58 -9.52
CA LYS A 110 -10.70 -9.27 -9.37
C LYS A 110 -11.12 -9.09 -7.91
N ALA A 111 -10.33 -9.63 -6.98
CA ALA A 111 -10.65 -9.57 -5.56
C ALA A 111 -10.54 -8.13 -5.02
N ILE A 112 -11.41 -7.80 -4.07
CA ILE A 112 -11.27 -6.61 -3.22
C ILE A 112 -9.92 -6.67 -2.52
N ILE A 113 -9.24 -5.52 -2.46
CA ILE A 113 -7.97 -5.41 -1.73
C ILE A 113 -8.32 -5.21 -0.24
N PRO A 114 -7.95 -6.16 0.65
CA PRO A 114 -8.13 -5.98 2.08
C PRO A 114 -7.30 -4.79 2.57
N SER A 115 -7.83 -4.05 3.54
CA SER A 115 -7.17 -2.85 4.07
C SER A 115 -7.20 -2.76 5.58
N ALA A 116 -6.13 -2.20 6.13
CA ALA A 116 -6.03 -1.76 7.52
C ALA A 116 -5.61 -0.28 7.58
N LYS A 117 -6.14 0.46 8.53
CA LYS A 117 -5.80 1.86 8.80
C LYS A 117 -6.04 2.16 10.26
#